data_AF-A0A7D6E8K8-F1
#
_entry.id   AF-A0A7D6E8K8-F1
#
_cell.length_a   1.000
_cell.length_b   1.000
_cell.length_c   1.000
_cell.angle_alpha   90.00
_cell.angle_beta   90.00
_cell.angle_gamma   90.00
#
_symmetry.space_group_name_H-M   'P 1'
#
loop_
_entity.id
_entity.type
_entity.pdbx_description
1 polymer ?
#
loop_
_entity_poly.entity_id
_entity_poly.type
_entity_poly.pdbx_seq_one_letter_code
_entity_poly.pdbx_strand_id
1 'polypeptide(L)'
;MPFVTDILGPRRPVTDLAPSLDPGRLRRTSTIDTHPGVPGESIADLRGRDAVGTEDGIAVLGEVRIGARLVDFVVDEIESTPPDDRLDMLRGHRVSRGFRAKLTELLRDEVCKSSLIHLLLDDWVGAALVSGYALAHAAIVLGVEQTMPPGVADRMAGICAGFAPEASLVDYARRHDVIPTGRGPLAPPLDGLHAVAPLRQRGMRRFRRLDAWPVDDGLVEFDAHFRDSHLDDDLVETILHEYTVTGRVDERTRTVTSAHADVRVLPWQECPGAIGSAARIAGMTLTELRDRVRGEFVGTSTCTHLNDTLRTIADLDALLNLSTR
;
A
#
# COMPACT_ATOMS: atom_id res chain seq x y z
N MET A 1 -17.14 -20.74 7.67
CA MET A 1 -18.06 -19.67 7.20
C MET A 1 -17.81 -19.38 5.73
N PRO A 2 -18.83 -19.15 4.88
CA PRO A 2 -18.65 -18.83 3.47
C PRO A 2 -18.13 -17.40 3.26
N PHE A 3 -17.70 -17.09 2.04
CA PHE A 3 -17.41 -15.71 1.63
C PHE A 3 -18.68 -14.86 1.68
N VAL A 4 -18.58 -13.64 2.20
CA VAL A 4 -19.72 -12.70 2.23
C VAL A 4 -19.93 -12.05 0.85
N THR A 5 -21.18 -11.75 0.53
CA THR A 5 -21.57 -11.18 -0.78
C THR A 5 -22.47 -9.94 -0.69
N ASP A 6 -23.00 -9.64 0.49
CA ASP A 6 -24.07 -8.68 0.75
C ASP A 6 -23.61 -7.35 1.38
N ILE A 7 -22.36 -7.28 1.86
CA ILE A 7 -21.79 -6.11 2.55
C ILE A 7 -20.59 -5.49 1.81
N LEU A 8 -20.43 -5.85 0.54
CA LEU A 8 -19.22 -5.59 -0.23
C LEU A 8 -19.15 -4.16 -0.76
N GLY A 9 -17.93 -3.62 -0.83
CA GLY A 9 -17.66 -2.31 -1.41
C GLY A 9 -17.64 -2.27 -2.93
N PRO A 10 -17.26 -1.11 -3.51
CA PRO A 10 -17.07 -0.96 -4.95
C PRO A 10 -16.14 -2.00 -5.57
N ARG A 11 -16.41 -2.35 -6.83
CA ARG A 11 -15.73 -3.43 -7.58
C ARG A 11 -15.45 -3.03 -9.02
N ARG A 12 -14.90 -1.83 -9.21
CA ARG A 12 -14.59 -1.28 -10.53
C ARG A 12 -13.08 -1.10 -10.66
N PRO A 13 -12.34 -2.16 -11.05
CA PRO A 13 -10.90 -2.09 -11.20
C PRO A 13 -10.45 -0.99 -12.15
N VAL A 14 -9.22 -0.50 -11.96
CA VAL A 14 -8.55 0.28 -13.02
C VAL A 14 -8.29 -0.63 -14.22
N THR A 15 -8.83 -0.23 -15.37
CA THR A 15 -8.60 -0.86 -16.68
C THR A 15 -7.86 0.03 -17.65
N ASP A 16 -7.69 1.31 -17.30
CA ASP A 16 -6.99 2.29 -18.12
C ASP A 16 -5.48 1.99 -18.13
N LEU A 17 -4.83 2.27 -19.26
CA LEU A 17 -3.38 2.15 -19.38
C LEU A 17 -2.70 3.14 -18.43
N ALA A 18 -1.51 2.77 -17.96
CA ALA A 18 -0.69 3.69 -17.19
C ALA A 18 -0.30 4.89 -18.08
N PRO A 19 -0.15 6.09 -17.51
CA PRO A 19 0.45 7.20 -18.24
C PRO A 19 1.79 6.77 -18.87
N SER A 20 2.05 7.16 -20.11
CA SER A 20 3.34 6.88 -20.77
C SER A 20 4.49 7.53 -19.97
N LEU A 21 5.68 6.96 -19.98
CA LEU A 21 6.86 7.65 -19.44
C LEU A 21 7.43 8.58 -20.52
N ASP A 22 6.71 9.68 -20.77
CA ASP A 22 7.13 10.73 -21.72
C ASP A 22 8.42 11.42 -21.23
N PRO A 23 9.22 12.04 -22.13
CA PRO A 23 10.42 12.78 -21.74
C PRO A 23 10.19 13.74 -20.57
N GLY A 24 10.96 13.58 -19.50
CA GLY A 24 10.85 14.38 -18.27
C GLY A 24 9.81 13.91 -17.26
N ARG A 25 8.91 12.97 -17.60
CA ARG A 25 8.01 12.35 -16.61
C ARG A 25 8.81 11.40 -15.73
N LEU A 26 8.66 11.55 -14.43
CA LEU A 26 9.24 10.69 -13.40
C LEU A 26 8.22 9.63 -12.98
N ARG A 27 8.72 8.44 -12.65
CA ARG A 27 7.92 7.34 -12.10
C ARG A 27 8.67 6.65 -10.97
N ARG A 28 8.00 6.53 -9.83
CA ARG A 28 8.36 5.61 -8.75
C ARG A 28 7.36 4.47 -8.72
N THR A 29 7.86 3.24 -8.67
CA THR A 29 7.00 2.05 -8.52
C THR A 29 7.48 1.19 -7.36
N SER A 30 6.55 0.52 -6.68
CA SER A 30 6.88 -0.55 -5.75
C SER A 30 5.95 -1.74 -5.86
N THR A 31 6.48 -2.92 -5.58
CA THR A 31 5.70 -4.14 -5.33
C THR A 31 6.18 -4.80 -4.07
N ILE A 32 5.26 -5.30 -3.26
CA ILE A 32 5.54 -6.15 -2.11
C ILE A 32 4.73 -7.43 -2.28
N ASP A 33 5.42 -8.50 -2.61
CA ASP A 33 4.82 -9.82 -2.72
C ASP A 33 5.04 -10.57 -1.40
N THR A 34 3.97 -11.06 -0.79
CA THR A 34 4.04 -11.89 0.42
C THR A 34 3.41 -13.25 0.12
N HIS A 35 4.14 -14.32 0.42
CA HIS A 35 3.71 -15.69 0.19
C HIS A 35 3.80 -16.51 1.48
N PRO A 36 2.90 -17.48 1.69
CA PRO A 36 3.06 -18.42 2.79
C PRO A 36 4.33 -19.27 2.60
N GLY A 37 5.09 -19.46 3.67
CA GLY A 37 6.17 -20.45 3.76
C GLY A 37 5.65 -21.75 4.37
N VAL A 38 6.39 -22.31 5.34
CA VAL A 38 5.86 -23.34 6.24
C VAL A 38 4.86 -22.70 7.23
N PRO A 39 4.05 -23.49 7.98
CA PRO A 39 3.08 -22.93 8.93
C PRO A 39 3.72 -21.93 9.90
N GLY A 40 3.14 -20.73 10.01
CA GLY A 40 3.66 -19.62 10.82
C GLY A 40 4.69 -18.73 10.09
N GLU A 41 5.13 -19.12 8.89
CA GLU A 41 6.10 -18.36 8.12
C GLU A 41 5.50 -17.66 6.90
N SER A 42 6.10 -16.52 6.53
CA SER A 42 5.85 -15.87 5.24
C SER A 42 7.15 -15.37 4.62
N ILE A 43 7.25 -15.48 3.31
CA ILE A 43 8.36 -14.95 2.52
C ILE A 43 7.88 -13.67 1.84
N ALA A 44 8.61 -12.59 2.04
CA ALA A 44 8.32 -11.28 1.46
C ALA A 44 9.41 -10.88 0.45
N ASP A 45 8.99 -10.34 -0.68
CA ASP A 45 9.86 -9.86 -1.75
C ASP A 45 9.41 -8.45 -2.17
N LEU A 46 10.17 -7.46 -1.72
CA LEU A 46 9.88 -6.05 -1.87
C LEU A 46 10.78 -5.49 -2.97
N ARG A 47 10.22 -4.74 -3.91
CA ARG A 47 10.94 -4.17 -5.04
C ARG A 47 10.51 -2.72 -5.25
N GLY A 48 11.47 -1.84 -5.48
CA GLY A 48 11.26 -0.43 -5.76
C GLY A 48 12.11 0.01 -6.93
N ARG A 49 11.55 0.87 -7.80
CA ARG A 49 12.26 1.47 -8.94
C ARG A 49 11.86 2.93 -9.10
N ASP A 50 12.87 3.78 -9.29
CA ASP A 50 12.74 5.13 -9.83
C ASP A 50 13.19 5.14 -11.29
N ALA A 51 12.40 5.78 -12.16
CA ALA A 51 12.67 5.89 -13.59
C ALA A 51 12.21 7.25 -14.13
N VAL A 52 12.76 7.64 -15.27
CA VAL A 52 12.38 8.85 -16.00
C VAL A 52 12.22 8.53 -17.48
N GLY A 53 11.25 9.16 -18.13
CA GLY A 53 11.17 9.16 -19.59
C GLY A 53 12.25 10.06 -20.19
N THR A 54 12.87 9.60 -21.27
CA THR A 54 13.88 10.32 -22.05
C THR A 54 13.48 10.29 -23.53
N GLU A 55 14.14 11.08 -24.38
CA GLU A 55 13.93 11.01 -25.84
C GLU A 55 14.21 9.62 -26.41
N ASP A 56 15.13 8.87 -25.79
CA ASP A 56 15.55 7.53 -26.20
C ASP A 56 14.76 6.39 -25.53
N GLY A 57 13.81 6.69 -24.65
CA GLY A 57 12.99 5.68 -23.95
C GLY A 57 12.89 5.91 -22.44
N ILE A 58 13.15 4.86 -21.65
CA ILE A 58 13.05 4.91 -20.18
C ILE A 58 14.44 4.73 -19.58
N ALA A 59 14.90 5.73 -18.81
CA ALA A 59 16.12 5.63 -18.01
C ALA A 59 15.78 5.24 -16.57
N VAL A 60 16.44 4.19 -16.06
CA VAL A 60 16.30 3.76 -14.67
C VAL A 60 17.27 4.57 -13.81
N LEU A 61 16.73 5.26 -12.79
CA LEU A 61 17.49 6.15 -11.90
C LEU A 61 17.93 5.44 -10.62
N GLY A 62 17.18 4.42 -10.18
CA GLY A 62 17.53 3.62 -9.02
C GLY A 62 16.62 2.42 -8.86
N GLU A 63 17.15 1.33 -8.32
CA GLU A 63 16.40 0.11 -8.00
C GLU A 63 16.87 -0.46 -6.67
N VAL A 64 15.90 -0.99 -5.91
CA VAL A 64 16.13 -1.70 -4.66
C VAL A 64 15.26 -2.94 -4.63
N ARG A 65 15.84 -4.06 -4.19
CA ARG A 65 15.09 -5.26 -3.80
C ARG A 65 15.41 -5.62 -2.36
N ILE A 66 14.41 -6.03 -1.60
CA ILE A 66 14.55 -6.56 -0.24
C ILE A 66 13.86 -7.92 -0.20
N GLY A 67 14.61 -8.96 0.12
CA GLY A 67 14.08 -10.29 0.43
C GLY A 67 14.00 -10.45 1.94
N ALA A 68 12.90 -11.01 2.45
CA ALA A 68 12.77 -11.27 3.88
C ALA A 68 11.95 -12.53 4.17
N ARG A 69 12.28 -13.19 5.28
CA ARG A 69 11.47 -14.27 5.87
C ARG A 69 10.95 -13.80 7.21
N LEU A 70 9.64 -13.96 7.42
CA LEU A 70 8.96 -13.65 8.66
C LEU A 70 8.52 -14.93 9.35
N VAL A 71 8.67 -14.99 10.67
CA VAL A 71 8.03 -15.99 11.55
C VAL A 71 7.07 -15.24 12.45
N ASP A 72 5.77 -15.56 12.40
CA ASP A 72 4.72 -14.85 13.15
C ASP A 72 4.79 -13.32 12.98
N PHE A 73 5.01 -12.83 11.74
CA PHE A 73 5.22 -11.42 11.40
C PHE A 73 6.48 -10.76 11.99
N VAL A 74 7.42 -11.53 12.54
CA VAL A 74 8.72 -11.07 13.04
C VAL A 74 9.79 -11.35 11.99
N VAL A 75 10.63 -10.36 11.69
CA VAL A 75 11.74 -10.52 10.74
C VAL A 75 12.73 -11.54 11.29
N ASP A 76 12.86 -12.67 10.60
CA ASP A 76 13.85 -13.69 10.93
C ASP A 76 15.10 -13.54 10.05
N GLU A 77 14.87 -13.33 8.75
CA GLU A 77 15.91 -13.04 7.77
C GLU A 77 15.51 -11.82 6.94
N ILE A 78 16.50 -11.00 6.57
CA ILE A 78 16.33 -9.86 5.68
C ILE A 78 17.64 -9.61 4.93
N GLU A 79 17.54 -9.35 3.64
CA GLU A 79 18.67 -9.00 2.78
C GLU A 79 18.20 -8.03 1.70
N SER A 80 19.14 -7.28 1.11
CA SER A 80 18.85 -6.29 0.09
C SER A 80 19.83 -6.34 -1.08
N THR A 81 19.37 -5.84 -2.22
CA THR A 81 20.18 -5.58 -3.41
C THR A 81 19.90 -4.14 -3.86
N PRO A 82 20.91 -3.24 -3.87
CA PRO A 82 22.28 -3.47 -3.38
C PRO A 82 22.32 -3.80 -1.88
N PRO A 83 23.37 -4.50 -1.39
CA PRO A 83 23.47 -4.87 0.02
C PRO A 83 23.49 -3.66 0.96
N ASP A 84 22.74 -3.75 2.06
CA ASP A 84 22.71 -2.75 3.13
C ASP A 84 22.72 -3.46 4.51
N ASP A 85 23.89 -3.55 5.12
CA ASP A 85 24.11 -4.24 6.40
C ASP A 85 23.27 -3.65 7.55
N ARG A 86 22.79 -2.40 7.43
CA ARG A 86 21.92 -1.78 8.44
C ARG A 86 20.58 -2.50 8.57
N LEU A 87 20.14 -3.23 7.53
CA LEU A 87 18.88 -3.98 7.57
C LEU A 87 18.92 -5.15 8.55
N ASP A 88 20.10 -5.68 8.89
CA ASP A 88 20.23 -6.75 9.89
C ASP A 88 19.72 -6.31 11.27
N MET A 89 19.74 -5.00 11.57
CA MET A 89 19.19 -4.45 12.79
C MET A 89 17.66 -4.58 12.89
N LEU A 90 16.97 -4.95 11.80
CA LEU A 90 15.53 -5.19 11.78
C LEU A 90 15.16 -6.63 12.19
N ARG A 91 16.12 -7.56 12.27
CA ARG A 91 15.87 -8.92 12.73
C ARG A 91 15.33 -8.92 14.17
N GLY A 92 14.35 -9.78 14.44
CA GLY A 92 13.65 -9.84 15.71
C GLY A 92 12.57 -8.76 15.90
N HIS A 93 12.43 -7.81 14.98
CA HIS A 93 11.35 -6.82 15.02
C HIS A 93 10.11 -7.28 14.26
N ARG A 94 8.94 -7.01 14.84
CA ARG A 94 7.64 -7.30 14.24
C ARG A 94 7.26 -6.27 13.18
N VAL A 95 6.92 -6.70 11.97
CA VAL A 95 6.42 -5.86 10.88
C VAL A 95 4.95 -5.50 11.12
N SER A 96 4.72 -4.63 12.10
CA SER A 96 3.38 -4.19 12.53
C SER A 96 3.46 -2.84 13.25
N ARG A 97 2.62 -2.63 14.27
CA ARG A 97 2.69 -1.46 15.17
C ARG A 97 4.10 -1.32 15.73
N GLY A 98 4.64 -0.10 15.67
CA GLY A 98 5.98 0.24 16.16
C GLY A 98 7.10 0.08 15.13
N PHE A 99 6.90 -0.68 14.04
CA PHE A 99 7.94 -0.89 13.02
C PHE A 99 8.38 0.42 12.37
N ARG A 100 7.44 1.28 11.97
CA ARG A 100 7.74 2.60 11.37
C ARG A 100 8.54 3.51 12.31
N ALA A 101 8.27 3.47 13.61
CA ALA A 101 9.04 4.24 14.59
C ALA A 101 10.48 3.71 14.70
N LYS A 102 10.66 2.39 14.62
CA LYS A 102 11.98 1.77 14.57
C LYS A 102 12.76 2.15 13.30
N LEU A 103 12.08 2.28 12.15
CA LEU A 103 12.71 2.80 10.92
C LEU A 103 13.22 4.24 11.12
N THR A 104 12.45 5.12 11.76
CA THR A 104 12.88 6.49 12.07
C THR A 104 14.10 6.54 12.99
N GLU A 105 14.22 5.58 13.90
CA GLU A 105 15.36 5.45 14.81
C GLU A 105 16.62 4.94 14.10
N LEU A 106 16.49 3.85 13.34
CA LEU A 106 17.64 3.12 12.76
C LEU A 106 18.08 3.63 11.39
N LEU A 107 17.14 4.10 10.58
CA LEU A 107 17.34 4.47 9.17
C LEU A 107 16.89 5.92 8.92
N ARG A 108 17.16 6.82 9.87
CA ARG A 108 16.73 8.24 9.82
C ARG A 108 17.03 8.90 8.47
N ASP A 109 18.23 8.67 7.93
CA ASP A 109 18.63 9.28 6.65
C ASP A 109 17.77 8.79 5.49
N GLU A 110 17.37 7.51 5.48
CA GLU A 110 16.47 6.94 4.47
C GLU A 110 15.06 7.55 4.57
N VAL A 111 14.58 7.76 5.81
CA VAL A 111 13.31 8.43 6.09
C VAL A 111 13.34 9.87 5.59
N CYS A 112 14.38 10.63 5.93
CA CYS A 112 14.53 12.03 5.52
C CYS A 112 14.63 12.19 4.00
N LYS A 113 15.29 11.24 3.31
CA LYS A 113 15.45 11.26 1.86
C LYS A 113 14.25 10.71 1.11
N SER A 114 13.26 10.15 1.80
CA SER A 114 12.17 9.36 1.20
C SER A 114 12.74 8.36 0.17
N SER A 115 13.74 7.57 0.58
CA SER A 115 14.42 6.66 -0.34
C SER A 115 13.56 5.46 -0.76
N LEU A 116 13.99 4.72 -1.78
CA LEU A 116 13.35 3.44 -2.15
C LEU A 116 13.35 2.43 -1.00
N ILE A 117 14.44 2.34 -0.22
CA ILE A 117 14.49 1.46 0.98
C ILE A 117 13.40 1.88 1.98
N HIS A 118 13.29 3.18 2.26
CA HIS A 118 12.27 3.68 3.18
C HIS A 118 10.84 3.41 2.67
N LEU A 119 10.57 3.66 1.38
CA LEU A 119 9.28 3.33 0.77
C LEU A 119 8.91 1.87 1.03
N LEU A 120 9.82 0.94 0.70
CA LEU A 120 9.55 -0.49 0.82
C LEU A 120 9.29 -0.89 2.27
N LEU A 121 10.12 -0.45 3.22
CA LEU A 121 9.98 -0.82 4.62
C LEU A 121 8.76 -0.14 5.30
N ASP A 122 8.43 1.10 4.95
CA ASP A 122 7.25 1.80 5.49
C ASP A 122 5.94 1.18 4.99
N ASP A 123 5.90 0.79 3.72
CA ASP A 123 4.72 0.21 3.08
C ASP A 123 4.54 -1.28 3.41
N TRP A 124 5.62 -1.98 3.75
CA TRP A 124 5.59 -3.38 4.18
C TRP A 124 4.68 -3.61 5.39
N VAL A 125 4.58 -2.63 6.30
CA VAL A 125 3.68 -2.71 7.45
C VAL A 125 2.22 -2.92 7.04
N GLY A 126 1.77 -2.20 6.00
CA GLY A 126 0.41 -2.40 5.51
C GLY A 126 0.29 -3.66 4.64
N ALA A 127 1.32 -4.02 3.87
CA ALA A 127 1.31 -5.27 3.09
C ALA A 127 1.24 -6.51 3.99
N ALA A 128 1.99 -6.51 5.10
CA ALA A 128 1.97 -7.54 6.13
C ALA A 128 0.62 -7.59 6.88
N LEU A 129 -0.03 -6.44 7.11
CA LEU A 129 -1.39 -6.43 7.67
C LEU A 129 -2.38 -7.12 6.73
N VAL A 130 -2.35 -6.77 5.45
CA VAL A 130 -3.30 -7.26 4.44
C VAL A 130 -3.00 -8.70 4.04
N SER A 131 -1.78 -9.20 4.26
CA SER A 131 -1.43 -10.60 3.99
C SER A 131 -2.23 -11.61 4.83
N GLY A 132 -2.78 -11.17 5.98
CA GLY A 132 -3.75 -11.95 6.75
C GLY A 132 -5.01 -12.37 5.98
N TYR A 133 -5.37 -11.64 4.91
CA TYR A 133 -6.47 -12.04 4.02
C TYR A 133 -6.22 -13.41 3.37
N ALA A 134 -4.99 -13.71 2.93
CA ALA A 134 -4.69 -15.00 2.32
C ALA A 134 -4.91 -16.17 3.30
N LEU A 135 -4.61 -15.96 4.59
CA LEU A 135 -4.88 -16.93 5.64
C LEU A 135 -6.39 -17.12 5.87
N ALA A 136 -7.15 -16.03 5.92
CA ALA A 136 -8.61 -16.06 6.06
C ALA A 136 -9.28 -16.75 4.85
N HIS A 137 -8.83 -16.41 3.64
CA HIS A 137 -9.29 -17.03 2.40
C HIS A 137 -9.05 -18.54 2.39
N ALA A 138 -7.82 -18.97 2.72
CA ALA A 138 -7.47 -20.39 2.79
C ALA A 138 -8.31 -21.14 3.83
N ALA A 139 -8.55 -20.55 5.00
CA ALA A 139 -9.42 -21.17 6.02
C ALA A 139 -10.84 -21.39 5.50
N ILE A 140 -11.43 -20.40 4.83
CA ILE A 140 -12.77 -20.52 4.26
C ILE A 140 -12.83 -21.64 3.22
N VAL A 141 -11.85 -21.70 2.31
CA VAL A 141 -11.77 -22.75 1.28
C VAL A 141 -11.63 -24.14 1.90
N LEU A 142 -10.84 -24.28 2.96
CA LEU A 142 -10.64 -25.54 3.68
C LEU A 142 -11.77 -25.89 4.66
N GLY A 143 -12.77 -25.02 4.82
CA GLY A 143 -13.83 -25.20 5.80
C GLY A 143 -13.36 -25.10 7.26
N VAL A 144 -12.21 -24.46 7.49
CA VAL A 144 -11.65 -24.22 8.83
C VAL A 144 -12.20 -22.92 9.38
N GLU A 145 -12.86 -23.00 10.53
CA GLU A 145 -13.35 -21.82 11.23
C GLU A 145 -12.23 -21.15 12.03
N GLN A 146 -12.00 -19.86 11.78
CA GLN A 146 -11.05 -19.04 12.52
C GLN A 146 -11.81 -17.99 13.33
N THR A 147 -12.19 -18.34 14.55
CA THR A 147 -12.84 -17.42 15.47
C THR A 147 -11.86 -16.36 15.95
N MET A 148 -12.30 -15.11 16.00
CA MET A 148 -11.57 -14.03 16.63
C MET A 148 -11.56 -14.19 18.15
N PRO A 149 -10.46 -13.78 18.82
CA PRO A 149 -10.47 -13.63 20.27
C PRO A 149 -11.56 -12.65 20.77
N PRO A 150 -12.08 -12.83 21.99
CA PRO A 150 -13.07 -11.93 22.58
C PRO A 150 -12.65 -10.45 22.55
N GLY A 151 -13.61 -9.57 22.24
CA GLY A 151 -13.44 -8.12 22.18
C GLY A 151 -12.59 -7.61 21.01
N VAL A 152 -12.15 -8.46 20.07
CA VAL A 152 -11.47 -7.99 18.84
C VAL A 152 -12.38 -7.09 18.02
N ALA A 153 -13.64 -7.48 17.81
CA ALA A 153 -14.60 -6.69 17.05
C ALA A 153 -14.74 -5.26 17.61
N ASP A 154 -14.83 -5.10 18.94
CA ASP A 154 -14.94 -3.78 19.58
C ASP A 154 -13.65 -2.98 19.52
N ARG A 155 -12.48 -3.63 19.57
CA ARG A 155 -11.19 -2.94 19.35
C ARG A 155 -11.01 -2.47 17.92
N MET A 156 -11.64 -3.14 16.96
CA MET A 156 -11.59 -2.75 15.55
C MET A 156 -12.58 -1.64 15.21
N ALA A 157 -13.69 -1.55 15.95
CA ALA A 157 -14.69 -0.51 15.77
C ALA A 157 -14.07 0.89 15.92
N GLY A 158 -14.38 1.77 14.96
CA GLY A 158 -13.89 3.13 14.89
C GLY A 158 -12.51 3.31 14.25
N ILE A 159 -11.80 2.25 13.82
CA ILE A 159 -10.46 2.39 13.22
C ILE A 159 -10.48 3.25 11.95
N CYS A 160 -11.50 3.05 11.11
CA CYS A 160 -11.67 3.77 9.85
C CYS A 160 -13.13 3.71 9.37
N ALA A 161 -13.47 4.33 8.24
CA ALA A 161 -14.83 4.35 7.68
C ALA A 161 -15.44 2.94 7.50
N GLY A 162 -14.66 1.98 6.99
CA GLY A 162 -15.11 0.58 6.84
C GLY A 162 -15.28 -0.18 8.16
N PHE A 163 -14.81 0.43 9.26
CA PHE A 163 -14.88 -0.08 10.61
C PHE A 163 -15.71 0.85 11.51
N ALA A 164 -16.58 1.70 10.96
CA ALA A 164 -17.46 2.52 11.77
C ALA A 164 -18.24 1.62 12.76
N PRO A 165 -18.55 2.07 13.99
CA PRO A 165 -19.24 1.25 14.99
C PRO A 165 -20.55 0.59 14.49
N GLU A 166 -21.20 1.26 13.54
CA GLU A 166 -22.43 0.87 12.84
C GLU A 166 -22.20 0.20 11.47
N ALA A 167 -20.94 0.04 11.03
CA ALA A 167 -20.62 -0.58 9.75
C ALA A 167 -20.96 -2.07 9.74
N SER A 168 -21.36 -2.55 8.57
CA SER A 168 -21.84 -3.91 8.37
C SER A 168 -20.79 -4.96 8.73
N LEU A 169 -19.50 -4.67 8.50
CA LEU A 169 -18.41 -5.54 8.93
C LEU A 169 -18.39 -5.71 10.45
N VAL A 170 -18.53 -4.63 11.22
CA VAL A 170 -18.40 -4.66 12.68
C VAL A 170 -19.57 -5.42 13.28
N ASP A 171 -20.77 -5.19 12.75
CA ASP A 171 -21.96 -5.94 13.14
C ASP A 171 -21.83 -7.44 12.81
N TYR A 172 -21.35 -7.79 11.61
CA TYR A 172 -21.07 -9.18 11.24
C TYR A 172 -20.05 -9.82 12.20
N ALA A 173 -18.95 -9.12 12.46
CA ALA A 173 -17.88 -9.58 13.34
C ALA A 173 -18.37 -9.84 14.77
N ARG A 174 -19.28 -9.02 15.29
CA ARG A 174 -19.90 -9.22 16.62
C ARG A 174 -20.88 -10.39 16.65
N ARG A 175 -21.63 -10.61 15.56
CA ARG A 175 -22.65 -11.66 15.49
C ARG A 175 -22.07 -13.05 15.28
N HIS A 176 -20.93 -13.15 14.62
CA HIS A 176 -20.36 -14.41 14.16
C HIS A 176 -18.97 -14.72 14.72
N ASP A 177 -18.39 -13.82 15.54
CA ASP A 177 -17.03 -13.95 16.08
C ASP A 177 -15.95 -14.23 15.01
N VAL A 178 -16.16 -13.79 13.77
CA VAL A 178 -15.22 -13.96 12.64
C VAL A 178 -15.08 -12.68 11.84
N ILE A 179 -13.91 -12.45 11.23
CA ILE A 179 -13.75 -11.37 10.26
C ILE A 179 -14.47 -11.77 8.96
N PRO A 180 -15.47 -11.01 8.48
CA PRO A 180 -16.07 -11.30 7.19
C PRO A 180 -15.00 -11.20 6.11
N THR A 181 -15.03 -12.11 5.14
CA THR A 181 -14.10 -12.13 4.01
C THR A 181 -14.91 -12.21 2.73
N GLY A 182 -14.73 -11.24 1.84
CA GLY A 182 -15.34 -11.21 0.52
C GLY A 182 -14.31 -11.51 -0.56
N ARG A 183 -14.73 -12.12 -1.67
CA ARG A 183 -13.86 -12.25 -2.86
C ARG A 183 -13.87 -10.97 -3.68
N GLY A 184 -12.70 -10.48 -4.08
CA GLY A 184 -12.56 -9.32 -4.96
C GLY A 184 -13.06 -9.57 -6.40
N PRO A 185 -13.20 -8.51 -7.23
CA PRO A 185 -13.27 -8.67 -8.68
C PRO A 185 -11.93 -9.18 -9.24
N LEU A 186 -11.95 -9.74 -10.46
CA LEU A 186 -10.75 -10.12 -11.19
C LEU A 186 -9.79 -8.93 -11.33
N ALA A 187 -8.50 -9.18 -11.13
CA ALA A 187 -7.45 -8.19 -11.31
C ALA A 187 -7.04 -8.10 -12.80
N PRO A 188 -7.26 -6.96 -13.47
CA PRO A 188 -6.66 -6.73 -14.78
C PRO A 188 -5.12 -6.69 -14.67
N PRO A 189 -4.37 -7.02 -15.73
CA PRO A 189 -2.91 -6.86 -15.74
C PRO A 189 -2.49 -5.46 -15.32
N LEU A 190 -1.42 -5.36 -14.53
CA LEU A 190 -0.84 -4.07 -14.15
C LEU A 190 0.00 -3.52 -15.31
N ASP A 191 -0.16 -2.23 -15.58
CA ASP A 191 0.63 -1.48 -16.55
C ASP A 191 1.52 -0.44 -15.85
N GLY A 192 2.61 -0.02 -16.51
CA GLY A 192 3.57 0.95 -15.99
C GLY A 192 4.40 0.44 -14.81
N LEU A 193 4.51 -0.88 -14.67
CA LEU A 193 5.21 -1.56 -13.57
C LEU A 193 6.67 -1.85 -13.94
N HIS A 194 7.55 -1.89 -12.94
CA HIS A 194 8.92 -2.40 -13.13
C HIS A 194 8.93 -3.91 -13.42
N ALA A 195 10.08 -4.47 -13.79
CA ALA A 195 10.17 -5.91 -14.04
C ALA A 195 9.88 -6.69 -12.75
N VAL A 196 8.77 -7.44 -12.74
CA VAL A 196 8.38 -8.30 -11.62
C VAL A 196 7.84 -9.62 -12.15
N ALA A 197 8.12 -10.71 -11.43
CA ALA A 197 7.56 -12.02 -11.76
C ALA A 197 6.04 -12.01 -11.55
N PRO A 198 5.29 -12.92 -12.21
CA PRO A 198 3.90 -13.19 -11.85
C PRO A 198 3.77 -13.50 -10.36
N LEU A 199 2.67 -13.07 -9.75
CA LEU A 199 2.40 -13.38 -8.35
C LEU A 199 2.30 -14.91 -8.19
N ARG A 200 2.95 -15.46 -7.17
CA ARG A 200 2.88 -16.90 -6.89
C ARG A 200 1.57 -17.26 -6.18
N GLN A 201 1.11 -18.50 -6.37
CA GLN A 201 -0.09 -19.07 -5.75
C GLN A 201 -0.14 -18.81 -4.24
N ARG A 202 -1.34 -18.49 -3.72
CA ARG A 202 -1.61 -18.05 -2.33
C ARG A 202 -0.93 -16.74 -1.95
N GLY A 203 -0.33 -16.06 -2.92
CA GLY A 203 0.38 -14.80 -2.71
C GLY A 203 -0.55 -13.62 -2.52
N MET A 204 0.02 -12.59 -1.91
CA MET A 204 -0.56 -11.26 -1.80
C MET A 204 0.41 -10.29 -2.46
N ARG A 205 -0.09 -9.41 -3.32
CA ARG A 205 0.69 -8.31 -3.91
C ARG A 205 0.13 -7.00 -3.44
N ARG A 206 1.00 -6.16 -2.89
CA ARG A 206 0.81 -4.71 -2.86
C ARG A 206 1.55 -4.09 -4.01
N PHE A 207 0.89 -3.25 -4.78
CA PHE A 207 1.46 -2.49 -5.89
C PHE A 207 1.24 -0.99 -5.66
N ARG A 208 2.28 -0.21 -6.00
CA ARG A 208 2.19 1.24 -6.13
C ARG A 208 2.87 1.73 -7.41
N ARG A 209 2.26 2.76 -7.99
CA ARG A 209 2.86 3.66 -9.00
C ARG A 209 2.63 5.09 -8.54
N LEU A 210 3.65 5.92 -8.69
CA LEU A 210 3.59 7.36 -8.46
C LEU A 210 4.33 8.03 -9.61
N ASP A 211 3.57 8.71 -10.45
CA ASP A 211 4.06 9.49 -11.58
C ASP A 211 4.08 10.97 -11.21
N ALA A 212 5.07 11.69 -11.72
CA ALA A 212 5.19 13.13 -11.55
C ALA A 212 5.72 13.79 -12.83
N TRP A 213 5.13 14.92 -13.22
CA TRP A 213 5.62 15.71 -14.34
C TRP A 213 5.42 17.20 -14.09
N PRO A 214 6.37 18.04 -14.50
CA PRO A 214 6.19 19.49 -14.44
C PRO A 214 5.06 19.90 -15.38
N VAL A 215 4.31 20.91 -14.95
CA VAL A 215 3.35 21.65 -15.77
C VAL A 215 3.65 23.15 -15.65
N ASP A 216 2.87 23.99 -16.33
CA ASP A 216 3.06 25.43 -16.28
C ASP A 216 2.94 25.99 -14.85
N ASP A 217 3.45 27.22 -14.65
CA ASP A 217 3.37 27.98 -13.39
C ASP A 217 4.13 27.39 -12.19
N GLY A 218 5.15 26.55 -12.43
CA GLY A 218 5.98 25.97 -11.36
C GLY A 218 5.22 24.95 -10.51
N LEU A 219 4.24 24.29 -11.12
CA LEU A 219 3.49 23.19 -10.53
C LEU A 219 3.98 21.86 -11.09
N VAL A 220 3.84 20.82 -10.27
CA VAL A 220 4.06 19.43 -10.64
C VAL A 220 2.73 18.71 -10.50
N GLU A 221 2.27 18.07 -11.56
CA GLU A 221 1.15 17.14 -11.50
C GLU A 221 1.63 15.76 -11.08
N PHE A 222 0.80 15.04 -10.33
CA PHE A 222 1.06 13.65 -9.98
C PHE A 222 -0.17 12.76 -10.20
N ASP A 223 0.12 11.50 -10.52
CA ASP A 223 -0.84 10.41 -10.60
C ASP A 223 -0.32 9.23 -9.79
N ALA A 224 -1.10 8.78 -8.81
CA ALA A 224 -0.77 7.66 -7.95
C ALA A 224 -1.80 6.54 -8.14
N HIS A 225 -1.31 5.30 -8.22
CA HIS A 225 -2.13 4.10 -8.29
C HIS A 225 -1.67 3.12 -7.21
N PHE A 226 -2.61 2.66 -6.39
CA PHE A 226 -2.40 1.67 -5.34
C PHE A 226 -3.33 0.48 -5.56
N ARG A 227 -2.80 -0.75 -5.41
CA ARG A 227 -3.59 -1.97 -5.45
C ARG A 227 -3.05 -3.02 -4.46
N ASP A 228 -3.94 -3.63 -3.68
CA ASP A 228 -3.70 -4.89 -2.98
C ASP A 228 -4.50 -6.01 -3.67
N SER A 229 -3.85 -7.11 -4.02
CA SER A 229 -4.46 -8.28 -4.68
C SER A 229 -4.01 -9.60 -4.08
N HIS A 230 -4.81 -10.65 -4.29
CA HIS A 230 -4.57 -12.02 -3.86
C HIS A 230 -4.67 -12.98 -5.04
N LEU A 231 -3.70 -13.89 -5.19
CA LEU A 231 -3.79 -15.02 -6.11
C LEU A 231 -4.20 -16.28 -5.35
N ASP A 232 -5.33 -16.87 -5.70
CA ASP A 232 -5.84 -18.08 -5.05
C ASP A 232 -5.22 -19.38 -5.60
N ASP A 233 -5.77 -20.52 -5.18
CA ASP A 233 -5.32 -21.86 -5.59
C ASP A 233 -5.71 -22.24 -7.03
N ASP A 234 -6.69 -21.54 -7.60
CA ASP A 234 -7.11 -21.70 -8.99
C ASP A 234 -6.35 -20.76 -9.94
N LEU A 235 -5.31 -20.08 -9.42
CA LEU A 235 -4.51 -19.08 -10.13
C LEU A 235 -5.35 -17.88 -10.61
N VAL A 236 -6.39 -17.53 -9.86
CA VAL A 236 -7.22 -16.36 -10.12
C VAL A 236 -6.81 -15.22 -9.21
N GLU A 237 -6.29 -14.13 -9.81
CA GLU A 237 -5.92 -12.94 -9.06
C GLU A 237 -7.13 -12.03 -8.87
N THR A 238 -7.44 -11.68 -7.63
CA THR A 238 -8.55 -10.78 -7.28
C THR A 238 -8.10 -9.60 -6.44
N ILE A 239 -8.78 -8.46 -6.58
CA ILE A 239 -8.41 -7.19 -5.93
C ILE A 239 -9.15 -7.03 -4.60
N LEU A 240 -8.44 -6.64 -3.54
CA LEU A 240 -9.04 -6.32 -2.23
C LEU A 240 -9.22 -4.81 -2.06
N HIS A 241 -8.16 -4.06 -2.34
CA HIS A 241 -8.14 -2.60 -2.23
C HIS A 241 -7.54 -2.02 -3.50
N GLU A 242 -8.15 -0.98 -4.04
CA GLU A 242 -7.60 -0.21 -5.14
C GLU A 242 -8.08 1.23 -5.10
N TYR A 243 -7.12 2.14 -5.18
CA TYR A 243 -7.32 3.58 -5.23
C TYR A 243 -6.45 4.18 -6.34
N THR A 244 -6.95 5.23 -6.98
CA THR A 244 -6.11 6.19 -7.70
C THR A 244 -6.18 7.53 -6.99
N VAL A 245 -5.09 8.29 -6.99
CA VAL A 245 -5.03 9.64 -6.43
C VAL A 245 -4.30 10.54 -7.41
N THR A 246 -4.94 11.62 -7.84
CA THR A 246 -4.34 12.63 -8.70
C THR A 246 -4.23 13.95 -7.95
N GLY A 247 -3.30 14.80 -8.35
CA GLY A 247 -3.15 16.09 -7.70
C GLY A 247 -2.01 16.92 -8.22
N ARG A 248 -1.68 17.96 -7.46
CA ARG A 248 -0.67 18.95 -7.79
C ARG A 248 0.16 19.34 -6.58
N VAL A 249 1.41 19.69 -6.84
CA VAL A 249 2.38 20.20 -5.86
C VAL A 249 3.01 21.48 -6.41
N ASP A 250 3.16 22.49 -5.57
CA ASP A 250 4.00 23.65 -5.86
C ASP A 250 5.48 23.24 -5.76
N GLU A 251 6.20 23.33 -6.87
CA GLU A 251 7.55 22.77 -7.00
C GLU A 251 8.54 23.40 -6.02
N ARG A 252 8.44 24.72 -5.84
CA ARG A 252 9.38 25.53 -5.05
C ARG A 252 9.17 25.33 -3.54
N THR A 253 7.93 25.30 -3.10
CA THR A 253 7.58 25.15 -1.68
C THR A 253 7.38 23.70 -1.27
N ARG A 254 7.35 22.77 -2.23
CA ARG A 254 7.02 21.36 -2.01
C ARG A 254 5.68 21.19 -1.30
N THR A 255 4.69 22.06 -1.60
CA THR A 255 3.38 22.05 -0.94
C THR A 255 2.33 21.44 -1.85
N VAL A 256 1.53 20.50 -1.33
CA VAL A 256 0.41 19.93 -2.08
C VAL A 256 -0.65 21.01 -2.27
N THR A 257 -1.00 21.32 -3.51
CA THR A 257 -2.02 22.34 -3.84
C THR A 257 -3.40 21.74 -4.05
N SER A 258 -3.46 20.47 -4.50
CA SER A 258 -4.71 19.72 -4.63
C SER A 258 -4.45 18.22 -4.59
N ALA A 259 -5.43 17.45 -4.10
CA ALA A 259 -5.43 16.00 -4.18
C ALA A 259 -6.88 15.49 -4.27
N HIS A 260 -7.12 14.59 -5.22
CA HIS A 260 -8.41 13.93 -5.45
C HIS A 260 -8.18 12.42 -5.49
N ALA A 261 -8.97 11.66 -4.74
CA ALA A 261 -8.91 10.20 -4.74
C ALA A 261 -10.15 9.63 -5.44
N ASP A 262 -9.95 8.56 -6.21
CA ASP A 262 -11.03 7.75 -6.77
C ASP A 262 -11.02 6.36 -6.14
N VAL A 263 -12.21 5.92 -5.76
CA VAL A 263 -12.45 4.58 -5.22
C VAL A 263 -12.66 3.61 -6.38
N ARG A 264 -11.82 2.57 -6.46
CA ARG A 264 -11.89 1.57 -7.53
C ARG A 264 -12.41 0.25 -6.98
N VAL A 265 -11.67 -0.36 -6.05
CA VAL A 265 -12.07 -1.60 -5.38
C VAL A 265 -11.90 -1.45 -3.88
N LEU A 266 -12.94 -1.75 -3.10
CA LEU A 266 -12.86 -1.76 -1.64
C LEU A 266 -13.62 -2.95 -1.07
N PRO A 267 -13.19 -3.46 0.09
CA PRO A 267 -13.79 -4.65 0.66
C PRO A 267 -15.22 -4.39 1.14
N TRP A 268 -15.50 -3.21 1.71
CA TRP A 268 -16.77 -2.92 2.41
C TRP A 268 -17.51 -1.70 1.85
N GLN A 269 -18.85 -1.75 1.91
CA GLN A 269 -19.74 -0.74 1.35
C GLN A 269 -19.63 0.64 2.02
N GLU A 270 -19.14 0.70 3.26
CA GLU A 270 -18.94 1.93 4.02
C GLU A 270 -17.60 2.61 3.72
N CYS A 271 -16.61 1.87 3.19
CA CYS A 271 -15.28 2.41 2.91
C CYS A 271 -15.26 3.67 2.01
N PRO A 272 -16.14 3.82 0.98
CA PRO A 272 -16.20 5.04 0.18
C PRO A 272 -16.48 6.31 0.97
N GLY A 273 -17.07 6.23 2.17
CA GLY A 273 -17.31 7.38 3.04
C GLY A 273 -16.04 8.12 3.46
N ALA A 274 -14.88 7.47 3.33
CA ALA A 274 -13.58 8.07 3.61
C ALA A 274 -12.99 8.91 2.46
N ILE A 275 -13.51 8.82 1.23
CA ILE A 275 -12.80 9.30 0.02
C ILE A 275 -12.45 10.79 0.08
N GLY A 276 -13.34 11.61 0.66
CA GLY A 276 -13.13 13.05 0.81
C GLY A 276 -11.95 13.43 1.69
N SER A 277 -11.39 12.48 2.46
CA SER A 277 -10.23 12.72 3.30
C SER A 277 -8.97 13.07 2.50
N ALA A 278 -8.89 12.65 1.24
CA ALA A 278 -7.77 12.96 0.34
C ALA A 278 -7.56 14.46 0.20
N ALA A 279 -8.63 15.27 0.04
CA ALA A 279 -8.50 16.71 -0.15
C ALA A 279 -7.84 17.42 1.06
N ARG A 280 -7.84 16.80 2.25
CA ARG A 280 -7.26 17.38 3.47
C ARG A 280 -5.74 17.50 3.45
N ILE A 281 -5.04 16.81 2.53
CA ILE A 281 -3.58 16.98 2.41
C ILE A 281 -3.19 18.27 1.68
N ALA A 282 -4.13 18.97 1.06
CA ALA A 282 -3.86 20.28 0.46
C ALA A 282 -3.37 21.27 1.54
N GLY A 283 -2.30 21.99 1.23
CA GLY A 283 -1.60 22.89 2.14
C GLY A 283 -0.55 22.22 3.03
N MET A 284 -0.38 20.89 2.97
CA MET A 284 0.74 20.19 3.62
C MET A 284 1.96 20.21 2.72
N THR A 285 3.15 20.37 3.31
CA THR A 285 4.40 20.13 2.60
C THR A 285 4.65 18.62 2.45
N LEU A 286 5.39 18.21 1.41
CA LEU A 286 5.69 16.79 1.16
C LEU A 286 6.40 16.11 2.34
N THR A 287 7.25 16.84 3.06
CA THR A 287 7.98 16.33 4.23
C THR A 287 7.08 16.16 5.46
N GLU A 288 5.99 16.93 5.57
CA GLU A 288 5.01 16.81 6.66
C GLU A 288 4.00 15.67 6.45
N LEU A 289 3.73 15.30 5.20
CA LEU A 289 2.64 14.37 4.84
C LEU A 289 2.67 13.07 5.66
N ARG A 290 3.84 12.44 5.80
CA ARG A 290 3.93 11.13 6.48
C ARG A 290 3.52 11.20 7.95
N ASP A 291 3.87 12.28 8.63
CA ASP A 291 3.61 12.46 10.06
C ASP A 291 2.22 13.03 10.31
N ARG A 292 1.81 14.04 9.53
CA ARG A 292 0.46 14.63 9.63
C ARG A 292 -0.62 13.63 9.26
N VAL A 293 -0.46 12.87 8.18
CA VAL A 293 -1.45 11.82 7.85
C VAL A 293 -1.51 10.75 8.95
N ARG A 294 -0.37 10.35 9.52
CA ARG A 294 -0.36 9.37 10.63
C ARG A 294 -1.04 9.91 11.90
N GLY A 295 -0.87 11.19 12.22
CA GLY A 295 -1.39 11.81 13.44
C GLY A 295 -2.82 12.34 13.33
N GLU A 296 -3.21 12.85 12.17
CA GLU A 296 -4.46 13.61 11.97
C GLU A 296 -5.53 12.79 11.23
N PHE A 297 -5.14 11.80 10.43
CA PHE A 297 -6.09 11.01 9.64
C PHE A 297 -6.46 9.76 10.44
N VAL A 298 -7.26 9.96 11.49
CA VAL A 298 -7.71 8.91 12.38
C VAL A 298 -9.23 8.81 12.40
N GLY A 299 -9.75 7.63 12.78
CA GLY A 299 -11.16 7.42 12.96
C GLY A 299 -11.95 7.26 11.66
N THR A 300 -13.27 7.34 11.78
CA THR A 300 -14.23 7.03 10.71
C THR A 300 -14.28 8.06 9.58
N SER A 301 -13.62 9.21 9.74
CA SER A 301 -13.51 10.23 8.68
C SER A 301 -12.52 9.86 7.56
N THR A 302 -11.86 8.71 7.65
CA THR A 302 -10.83 8.29 6.69
C THR A 302 -10.74 6.77 6.57
N CYS A 303 -9.85 6.28 5.70
CA CYS A 303 -9.51 4.87 5.53
C CYS A 303 -8.02 4.66 5.79
N THR A 304 -7.65 3.61 6.50
CA THR A 304 -6.24 3.24 6.73
C THR A 304 -5.47 3.00 5.42
N HIS A 305 -6.10 2.40 4.42
CA HIS A 305 -5.48 2.15 3.11
C HIS A 305 -5.34 3.44 2.28
N LEU A 306 -6.34 4.33 2.32
CA LEU A 306 -6.21 5.64 1.68
C LEU A 306 -5.12 6.48 2.35
N ASN A 307 -5.06 6.47 3.70
CA ASN A 307 -4.00 7.14 4.44
C ASN A 307 -2.61 6.67 4.02
N ASP A 308 -2.39 5.35 3.90
CA ASP A 308 -1.10 4.82 3.46
C ASP A 308 -0.77 5.29 2.02
N THR A 309 -1.76 5.37 1.12
CA THR A 309 -1.57 5.95 -0.22
C THR A 309 -1.23 7.44 -0.19
N LEU A 310 -1.90 8.23 0.64
CA LEU A 310 -1.59 9.66 0.80
C LEU A 310 -0.19 9.88 1.39
N ARG A 311 0.25 9.00 2.30
CA ARG A 311 1.62 9.05 2.85
C ARG A 311 2.68 8.80 1.78
N THR A 312 2.40 7.95 0.78
CA THR A 312 3.34 7.72 -0.33
C THR A 312 3.47 8.90 -1.29
N ILE A 313 2.54 9.87 -1.28
CA ILE A 313 2.70 11.12 -2.05
C ILE A 313 3.92 11.92 -1.57
N ALA A 314 4.35 11.73 -0.31
CA ALA A 314 5.59 12.31 0.21
C ALA A 314 6.84 11.91 -0.60
N ASP A 315 6.79 10.78 -1.31
CA ASP A 315 7.90 10.31 -2.15
C ASP A 315 8.15 11.19 -3.38
N LEU A 316 7.20 12.08 -3.72
CA LEU A 316 7.43 13.13 -4.70
C LEU A 316 8.64 14.00 -4.35
N ASP A 317 8.97 14.18 -3.06
CA ASP A 317 10.12 15.02 -2.67
C ASP A 317 11.43 14.39 -3.15
N ALA A 318 11.56 13.07 -3.00
CA ALA A 318 12.70 12.32 -3.51
C ALA A 318 12.75 12.36 -5.05
N LEU A 319 11.61 12.12 -5.71
CA LEU A 319 11.52 12.13 -7.18
C LEU A 319 11.91 13.50 -7.76
N LEU A 320 11.41 14.59 -7.19
CA LEU A 320 11.71 15.95 -7.64
C LEU A 320 13.15 16.39 -7.38
N ASN A 321 13.88 15.71 -6.50
CA ASN A 321 15.32 15.92 -6.33
C ASN A 321 16.13 15.17 -7.40
N LEU A 322 15.54 14.16 -8.06
CA LEU A 322 16.17 13.43 -9.16
C LEU A 322 16.06 14.18 -10.50
N SER A 323 15.00 14.96 -10.74
CA SER A 323 14.87 15.79 -11.96
C SER A 323 15.85 16.97 -12.01
N THR A 324 16.39 17.38 -10.86
CA THR A 324 17.35 18.49 -10.76
C THR A 324 18.81 18.09 -11.00
N ARG A 325 19.07 16.82 -11.35
CA ARG A 325 20.42 16.27 -11.60
C ARG A 325 20.60 15.95 -13.08
#